data_AF-A0A950FDX3-F1
#
_entry.id   AF-A0A950FDX3-F1
#
_cell.length_a   1.000
_cell.length_b   1.000
_cell.length_c   1.000
_cell.angle_alpha   90.00
_cell.angle_beta   90.00
_cell.angle_gamma   90.00
#
_symmetry.space_group_name_H-M   'P 1'
#
loop_
_entity.id
_entity.type
_entity.pdbx_description
1 polymer ?
#
loop_
_entity_poly.entity_id
_entity_poly.type
_entity_poly.pdbx_seq_one_letter_code
_entity_poly.pdbx_strand_id
1 'polypeptide(L)'
;MKLRIKGAAVRLRLTRGEVAALARDGVVEEHVPFAAGARLVYRLCRDATTREIAATFREGVVEVRVPDALAREWCWSERVTLAHSQPAPGGALAITLEKDFACLAPRAGEDESDSFPHPEAAKGKTC
;
A
#
# COMPACT_ATOMS: atom_id res chain seq x y z
N MET A 1 -5.09 3.22 -4.72
CA MET A 1 -4.29 2.69 -3.59
C MET A 1 -4.76 3.39 -2.33
N LYS A 2 -4.75 2.75 -1.15
CA LYS A 2 -5.19 3.40 0.10
C LYS A 2 -4.01 3.73 1.01
N LEU A 3 -3.85 5.00 1.37
CA LEU A 3 -2.90 5.47 2.38
C LEU A 3 -3.56 5.58 3.75
N ARG A 4 -2.94 5.01 4.79
CA ARG A 4 -3.31 5.22 6.19
C ARG A 4 -2.10 5.65 7.00
N ILE A 5 -2.28 6.67 7.82
CA ILE A 5 -1.26 7.21 8.71
C ILE A 5 -1.81 7.19 10.15
N LYS A 6 -1.00 6.73 11.12
CA LYS A 6 -1.33 6.79 12.56
C LYS A 6 -0.05 6.89 13.38
N GLY A 7 0.24 8.05 13.96
CA GLY A 7 1.51 8.29 14.65
C GLY A 7 2.69 8.10 13.69
N ALA A 8 3.79 7.52 14.17
CA ALA A 8 4.96 7.17 13.36
C ALA A 8 4.75 5.88 12.55
N ALA A 9 3.62 5.76 11.86
CA ALA A 9 3.29 4.62 11.01
C ALA A 9 2.63 5.05 9.70
N VAL A 10 3.14 4.53 8.59
CA VAL A 10 2.59 4.65 7.24
C VAL A 10 2.20 3.26 6.74
N ARG A 11 0.97 3.14 6.25
CA ARG A 11 0.46 1.92 5.65
C ARG A 11 -0.14 2.18 4.29
N LEU A 12 0.29 1.40 3.30
CA LEU A 12 -0.32 1.34 1.98
C LEU A 12 -1.08 0.03 1.82
N ARG A 13 -2.31 0.11 1.34
CA ARG A 13 -3.09 -1.06 0.94
C ARG A 13 -3.36 -1.00 -0.55
N LEU A 14 -3.09 -2.10 -1.24
CA LEU A 14 -3.14 -2.18 -2.70
C LEU A 14 -4.26 -3.12 -3.15
N THR A 15 -5.11 -2.66 -4.06
CA THR A 15 -6.09 -3.53 -4.73
C THR A 15 -5.40 -4.57 -5.62
N ARG A 16 -6.15 -5.51 -6.18
CA ARG A 16 -5.58 -6.52 -7.08
C ARG A 16 -5.00 -5.88 -8.34
N GLY A 17 -5.71 -4.93 -8.95
CA GLY A 17 -5.22 -4.18 -10.11
C GLY A 17 -3.94 -3.40 -9.81
N GLU A 18 -3.81 -2.85 -8.61
CA GLU A 18 -2.61 -2.12 -8.18
C GLU A 18 -1.42 -3.03 -7.92
N VAL A 19 -1.63 -4.21 -7.31
CA VAL A 19 -0.57 -5.20 -7.19
C VAL A 19 -0.09 -5.65 -8.57
N ALA A 20 -1.01 -5.83 -9.52
CA ALA A 20 -0.66 -6.15 -10.90
C ALA A 20 0.10 -5.01 -11.60
N ALA A 21 -0.30 -3.75 -11.38
CA ALA A 21 0.40 -2.57 -11.89
C ALA A 21 1.82 -2.46 -11.30
N LEU A 22 2.00 -2.70 -9.99
CA LEU A 22 3.32 -2.75 -9.37
C LEU A 22 4.19 -3.85 -9.98
N ALA A 23 3.63 -5.04 -10.23
CA ALA A 23 4.35 -6.16 -10.84
C ALA A 23 4.79 -5.86 -12.27
N ARG A 24 3.94 -5.20 -13.07
CA ARG A 24 4.18 -4.89 -14.48
C ARG A 24 5.04 -3.64 -14.67
N ASP A 25 4.61 -2.53 -14.09
CA ASP A 25 5.12 -1.18 -14.36
C ASP A 25 6.17 -0.73 -13.34
N GLY A 26 6.25 -1.41 -12.19
CA GLY A 26 7.22 -1.09 -11.14
C GLY A 26 6.80 0.07 -10.23
N VAL A 27 5.66 0.71 -10.50
CA VAL A 27 5.18 1.86 -9.74
C VAL A 27 3.66 1.89 -9.67
N VAL A 28 3.13 2.34 -8.54
CA VAL A 28 1.72 2.72 -8.35
C VAL A 28 1.70 4.06 -7.61
N GLU A 29 0.90 5.00 -8.09
CA GLU A 29 0.81 6.35 -7.55
C GLU A 29 -0.65 6.82 -7.49
N GLU A 30 -0.94 7.64 -6.48
CA GLU A 30 -2.22 8.30 -6.29
C GLU A 30 -2.02 9.77 -5.93
N HIS A 31 -3.02 10.59 -6.25
CA HIS A 31 -2.99 12.04 -6.05
C HIS A 31 -4.23 12.50 -5.29
N VAL A 32 -4.01 13.28 -4.23
CA VAL A 32 -5.08 13.99 -3.52
C VAL A 32 -4.93 15.48 -3.82
N PRO A 33 -5.82 16.07 -4.62
CA PRO A 33 -5.80 17.51 -4.87
C PRO A 33 -6.31 18.28 -3.64
N PHE A 34 -5.67 19.41 -3.35
CA PHE A 34 -6.06 20.37 -2.33
C PHE A 34 -6.28 21.77 -2.95
N ALA A 35 -6.89 22.67 -2.19
CA ALA A 35 -7.05 24.06 -2.57
C ALA A 35 -5.69 24.74 -2.82
N ALA A 36 -5.71 25.87 -3.55
CA ALA A 36 -4.52 26.64 -3.91
C ALA A 36 -3.45 25.85 -4.70
N GLY A 37 -3.86 24.78 -5.39
CA GLY A 37 -2.97 23.97 -6.24
C GLY A 37 -2.04 23.01 -5.46
N ALA A 38 -2.21 22.90 -4.14
CA ALA A 38 -1.48 21.93 -3.33
C ALA A 38 -1.94 20.50 -3.66
N ARG A 39 -1.05 19.52 -3.46
CA ARG A 39 -1.36 18.10 -3.64
C ARG A 39 -0.59 17.24 -2.65
N LEU A 40 -1.23 16.17 -2.18
CA LEU A 40 -0.55 15.05 -1.55
C LEU A 40 -0.44 13.94 -2.58
N VAL A 41 0.77 13.44 -2.77
CA VAL A 41 1.04 12.28 -3.63
C VAL A 41 1.54 11.16 -2.75
N TYR A 42 1.08 9.94 -3.01
CA TYR A 42 1.63 8.76 -2.35
C TYR A 42 1.91 7.69 -3.39
N ARG A 43 3.11 7.15 -3.31
CA ARG A 43 3.71 6.30 -4.34
C ARG A 43 4.35 5.07 -3.71
N LEU A 44 4.14 3.92 -4.34
CA LEU A 44 4.89 2.71 -4.10
C LEU A 44 5.72 2.39 -5.34
N CYS A 45 7.04 2.26 -5.15
CA CYS A 45 7.99 1.94 -6.22
C CYS A 45 8.77 0.68 -5.90
N ARG A 46 9.04 -0.10 -6.96
CA ARG A 46 10.13 -1.05 -7.01
C ARG A 46 11.43 -0.32 -7.26
N ASP A 47 12.46 -0.69 -6.52
CA ASP A 47 13.77 -0.08 -6.63
C ASP A 47 14.84 -1.18 -6.58
N ALA A 48 15.64 -1.29 -7.64
CA ALA A 48 16.72 -2.27 -7.73
C ALA A 48 17.97 -1.85 -6.93
N THR A 49 18.04 -0.59 -6.51
CA THR A 49 19.18 -0.04 -5.76
C THR A 49 18.98 -0.09 -4.25
N THR A 50 17.73 -0.12 -3.78
CA THR A 50 17.45 -0.25 -2.35
C THR A 50 17.58 -1.69 -1.87
N ARG A 51 18.15 -1.88 -0.67
CA ARG A 51 18.28 -3.20 -0.02
C ARG A 51 17.14 -3.52 0.93
N GLU A 52 16.47 -2.49 1.42
CA GLU A 52 15.38 -2.59 2.39
C GLU A 52 14.22 -1.69 1.98
N ILE A 53 13.06 -1.92 2.59
CA ILE A 53 11.89 -1.05 2.38
C ILE A 53 12.19 0.30 3.03
N ALA A 54 12.01 1.39 2.30
CA ALA A 54 12.26 2.72 2.83
C ALA A 54 11.13 3.67 2.44
N ALA A 55 10.77 4.56 3.35
CA ALA A 55 9.84 5.65 3.07
C ALA A 55 10.58 6.99 3.09
N THR A 56 10.16 7.90 2.23
CA THR A 56 10.62 9.29 2.21
C THR A 56 9.46 10.24 2.01
N PHE A 57 9.56 11.43 2.59
CA PHE A 57 8.62 12.52 2.36
C PHE A 57 9.36 13.75 1.84
N ARG A 58 9.10 14.16 0.60
CA ARG A 58 9.68 15.35 -0.03
C ARG A 58 8.65 15.98 -0.95
N GLU A 59 8.51 17.31 -0.88
CA GLU A 59 7.67 18.09 -1.81
C GLU A 59 6.21 17.59 -1.93
N GLY A 60 5.62 17.14 -0.82
CA GLY A 60 4.25 16.62 -0.80
C GLY A 60 4.11 15.18 -1.31
N VAL A 61 5.21 14.46 -1.53
CA VAL A 61 5.23 13.06 -1.99
C VAL A 61 5.65 12.15 -0.85
N VAL A 62 4.77 11.25 -0.42
CA VAL A 62 5.10 10.07 0.41
C VAL A 62 5.49 8.94 -0.53
N GLU A 63 6.78 8.67 -0.65
CA GLU A 63 7.30 7.61 -1.52
C GLU A 63 7.82 6.45 -0.69
N VAL A 64 7.25 5.26 -0.92
CA VAL A 64 7.74 3.99 -0.36
C VAL A 64 8.46 3.23 -1.46
N ARG A 65 9.73 2.90 -1.23
CA ARG A 65 10.56 2.06 -2.10
C ARG A 65 10.67 0.67 -1.52
N VAL A 66 10.56 -0.35 -2.36
CA VAL A 66 10.72 -1.76 -2.01
C VAL A 66 11.79 -2.38 -2.90
N PRO A 67 12.72 -3.20 -2.38
CA PRO A 67 13.68 -3.93 -3.20
C PRO A 67 12.99 -4.68 -4.33
N ASP A 68 13.50 -4.57 -5.55
CA ASP A 68 12.85 -5.12 -6.75
C ASP A 68 12.47 -6.60 -6.61
N ALA A 69 13.41 -7.42 -6.13
CA ALA A 69 13.21 -8.85 -5.93
C ALA A 69 12.10 -9.13 -4.90
N LEU A 70 12.10 -8.43 -3.77
CA LEU A 70 11.10 -8.59 -2.71
C LEU A 70 9.71 -8.19 -3.19
N ALA A 71 9.60 -7.10 -3.93
CA ALA A 71 8.32 -6.64 -4.46
C ALA A 71 7.74 -7.62 -5.49
N ARG A 72 8.57 -8.15 -6.40
CA ARG A 72 8.14 -9.16 -7.38
C ARG A 72 7.66 -10.43 -6.70
N GLU A 73 8.42 -10.94 -5.73
CA GLU A 73 8.02 -12.09 -4.91
C GLU A 73 6.67 -11.83 -4.20
N TRP A 74 6.52 -10.67 -3.58
CA TRP A 74 5.29 -10.31 -2.88
C TRP A 74 4.07 -10.21 -3.81
N CYS A 75 4.25 -9.66 -5.02
CA CYS A 75 3.15 -9.55 -5.99
C CYS A 75 2.58 -10.91 -6.37
N TRP A 76 3.44 -11.93 -6.55
CA TRP A 76 3.06 -13.26 -7.03
C TRP A 76 2.82 -14.31 -5.93
N SER A 77 3.09 -13.98 -4.67
CA SER A 77 2.88 -14.90 -3.54
C SER A 77 1.54 -14.68 -2.84
N GLU A 78 1.14 -15.63 -1.99
CA GLU A 78 0.00 -15.48 -1.08
C GLU A 78 0.32 -14.58 0.14
N ARG A 79 1.54 -14.03 0.21
CA ARG A 79 1.94 -13.16 1.31
C ARG A 79 1.12 -11.86 1.27
N VAL A 80 0.32 -11.64 2.31
CA VAL A 80 -0.54 -10.45 2.41
C VAL A 80 0.25 -9.20 2.78
N THR A 81 1.17 -9.32 3.75
CA THR A 81 1.79 -8.16 4.39
C THR A 81 3.30 -8.16 4.24
N LEU A 82 3.84 -7.00 3.86
CA LEU A 82 5.24 -6.62 4.09
C LEU A 82 5.27 -5.58 5.21
N ALA A 83 6.15 -5.77 6.18
CA ALA A 83 6.35 -4.83 7.27
C ALA A 83 7.84 -4.53 7.43
N HIS A 84 8.17 -3.27 7.68
CA HIS A 84 9.53 -2.83 7.92
C HIS A 84 9.53 -1.67 8.93
N SER A 85 10.63 -1.53 9.66
CA SER A 85 10.82 -0.47 10.65
C SER A 85 12.04 0.35 10.23
N GLN A 86 11.80 1.55 9.73
CA GLN A 86 12.85 2.46 9.26
C GLN A 86 13.26 3.39 10.41
N PRO A 87 14.56 3.56 10.72
CA PRO A 87 15.01 4.57 11.68
C PRO A 87 14.58 5.99 11.26
N ALA A 88 14.11 6.80 12.23
CA ALA A 88 13.65 8.16 11.99
C ALA A 88 14.01 9.07 13.18
N PRO A 89 14.07 10.42 12.99
CA PRO A 89 14.23 11.33 14.11
C PRO A 89 13.15 11.10 15.17
N GLY A 90 13.57 10.83 16.41
CA GLY A 90 12.65 10.55 17.53
C GLY A 90 12.17 9.09 17.63
N GLY A 91 12.71 8.16 16.83
CA GLY A 91 12.43 6.73 16.99
C GLY A 91 12.51 5.95 15.68
N ALA A 92 11.41 5.28 15.33
CA ALA A 92 11.29 4.52 14.10
C ALA A 92 9.94 4.78 13.41
N LEU A 93 9.97 4.80 12.08
CA LEU A 93 8.79 4.82 11.23
C LEU A 93 8.41 3.38 10.87
N ALA A 94 7.22 2.96 11.32
CA ALA A 94 6.65 1.69 10.89
C ALA A 94 6.06 1.83 9.47
N ILE A 95 6.51 0.97 8.56
CA ILE A 95 6.05 0.92 7.18
C ILE A 95 5.34 -0.41 6.94
N THR A 96 4.13 -0.37 6.40
CA THR A 96 3.35 -1.59 6.12
C THR A 96 2.75 -1.53 4.72
N LEU A 97 2.95 -2.58 3.94
CA LEU A 97 2.31 -2.79 2.64
C LEU A 97 1.39 -4.00 2.77
N GLU A 98 0.12 -3.86 2.38
CA GLU A 98 -0.87 -4.93 2.46
C GLU A 98 -1.60 -5.08 1.12
N LYS A 99 -1.96 -6.31 0.76
CA LYS A 99 -2.99 -6.57 -0.26
C LYS A 99 -4.35 -6.18 0.36
N ASP A 100 -5.14 -5.36 -0.34
CA ASP A 100 -6.41 -4.86 0.16
C ASP A 100 -7.53 -5.86 -0.12
N PHE A 101 -8.01 -6.51 0.92
CA PHE A 101 -9.11 -7.47 0.84
C PHE A 101 -10.46 -6.76 0.98
N ALA A 102 -11.45 -7.21 0.21
CA ALA A 102 -12.82 -6.72 0.25
C ALA A 102 -13.35 -6.84 1.68
N CYS A 103 -14.04 -5.82 2.17
CA CYS A 103 -14.65 -5.86 3.48
C CYS A 103 -15.92 -6.72 3.43
N LEU A 104 -16.18 -7.48 4.50
CA LEU A 104 -17.41 -8.29 4.62
C LEU A 104 -18.69 -7.44 4.75
N ALA A 105 -18.56 -6.17 5.11
CA ALA A 105 -19.65 -5.20 5.21
C ALA A 105 -19.37 -4.02 4.28
N PRO A 106 -19.98 -3.99 3.08
CA PRO A 106 -19.79 -2.91 2.11
C PRO A 106 -20.16 -1.56 2.72
N ARG A 107 -19.30 -0.56 2.57
CA ARG A 107 -19.59 0.81 3.00
C ARG A 107 -20.09 1.62 1.83
N ALA A 108 -21.08 2.47 2.09
CA ALA A 108 -21.61 3.37 1.06
C ALA A 108 -20.50 4.31 0.56
N GLY A 109 -20.21 4.26 -0.74
CA GLY A 109 -19.23 5.13 -1.41
C GLY A 109 -17.81 4.55 -1.57
N GLU A 110 -17.52 3.35 -1.05
CA GLU A 110 -16.28 2.63 -1.39
C GLU A 110 -16.56 1.63 -2.54
N ASP A 111 -15.87 1.78 -3.67
CA ASP A 111 -15.83 0.74 -4.70
C ASP A 111 -14.81 -0.32 -4.30
N GLU A 112 -15.31 -1.48 -3.88
CA GLU A 112 -14.50 -2.62 -3.45
C GLU A 112 -14.41 -3.73 -4.52
N SER A 113 -14.91 -3.49 -5.75
CA SER A 113 -15.00 -4.50 -6.81
C SER A 113 -13.66 -5.09 -7.26
N ASP A 114 -12.56 -4.36 -7.08
CA ASP A 114 -11.19 -4.80 -7.39
C ASP A 114 -10.36 -5.20 -6.15
N SER A 115 -10.99 -5.35 -4.99
CA SER A 115 -10.32 -5.82 -3.78
C SER A 115 -10.07 -7.34 -3.84
N PHE A 116 -9.07 -7.84 -3.11
CA PHE A 116 -8.84 -9.28 -2.97
C PHE A 116 -10.03 -9.96 -2.25
N PRO A 117 -10.41 -11.20 -2.61
CA PRO A 117 -11.54 -11.88 -1.98
C PRO A 117 -11.26 -12.15 -0.50
N HIS A 118 -12.14 -11.70 0.40
CA HIS A 118 -11.96 -11.92 1.84
C HIS A 118 -11.86 -13.43 2.15
N PRO A 119 -10.85 -13.87 2.93
CA PRO A 119 -10.66 -15.30 3.22
C PRO A 119 -11.85 -15.95 3.94
N GLU A 120 -12.68 -15.16 4.63
CA GLU A 120 -13.90 -15.64 5.30
C GLU A 120 -15.18 -15.54 4.45
N ALA A 121 -15.14 -14.97 3.24
CA ALA A 121 -16.33 -14.83 2.39
C ALA A 121 -16.95 -16.18 1.98
N ALA A 122 -16.17 -17.27 2.05
CA ALA A 122 -16.63 -18.64 1.79
C ALA A 122 -17.35 -19.31 2.98
N LYS A 123 -17.29 -18.73 4.20
CA LYS A 123 -18.03 -19.22 5.37
C LYS A 123 -19.35 -18.46 5.48
N GLY A 124 -20.27 -18.80 4.58
CA GLY A 124 -21.59 -18.20 4.54
C GLY A 124 -22.33 -18.28 5.88
N LYS A 125 -22.98 -17.16 6.21
CA LYS A 125 -24.24 -17.03 6.97
C LYS A 125 -24.75 -18.32 7.63
N THR A 126 -24.52 -18.46 8.93
CA THR A 126 -25.55 -19.03 9.81
C THR A 126 -26.34 -17.87 10.39
N CYS A 127 -27.64 -17.87 10.08
CA CYS A 127 -28.64 -16.99 10.67
C CYS A 127 -28.62 -17.02 12.20
#